data_AF-A0A261GQM5-F1
#
_entry.id   AF-A0A261GQM5-F1
#
_cell.length_a   1.000
_cell.length_b   1.000
_cell.length_c   1.000
_cell.angle_alpha   90.00
_cell.angle_beta   90.00
_cell.angle_gamma   90.00
#
_symmetry.space_group_name_H-M   'P 1'
#
loop_
_entity.id
_entity.type
_entity.pdbx_description
1 polymer ?
#
loop_
_entity_poly.entity_id
_entity_poly.type
_entity_poly.pdbx_seq_one_letter_code
_entity_poly.pdbx_strand_id
1 'polypeptide(L)'
;MVMIRGNTFGPKLDPFINSLESDTQKQEVSSMNQLFQLVGIGRFDYFFSIREALPELLLKHEEEFPEYGALKFREVYSVKRETPVFIAFGKDTENYSRFAEKWAHTLEEFYRQQTLDEALKKYVGSEGNL
;
A
#
# COMPACT_ATOMS: atom_id res chain seq x y z
N MET A 1 5.26 -9.05 13.23
CA MET A 1 4.86 -8.32 12.02
C MET A 1 5.36 -6.88 12.03
N VAL A 2 5.64 -6.34 10.85
CA VAL A 2 6.01 -4.94 10.63
C VAL A 2 5.02 -4.26 9.69
N MET A 3 4.70 -2.99 9.94
CA MET A 3 3.72 -2.22 9.16
C MET A 3 4.10 -0.75 9.03
N ILE A 4 3.59 -0.09 8.00
CA ILE A 4 3.79 1.34 7.78
C ILE A 4 2.92 2.13 8.75
N ARG A 5 3.53 3.07 9.48
CA ARG A 5 2.83 3.98 10.38
C ARG A 5 1.71 4.73 9.66
N GLY A 6 0.56 4.83 10.31
CA GLY A 6 -0.58 5.59 9.80
C GLY A 6 -1.44 4.83 8.78
N ASN A 7 -1.07 3.60 8.42
CA ASN A 7 -1.96 2.74 7.65
C ASN A 7 -3.06 2.16 8.54
N THR A 8 -4.31 2.30 8.10
CA THR A 8 -5.45 1.49 8.56
C THR A 8 -5.74 0.45 7.48
N PHE A 9 -5.92 -0.79 7.90
CA PHE A 9 -6.26 -1.92 7.03
C PHE A 9 -7.77 -2.18 7.02
N GLY A 10 -8.55 -1.34 7.72
CA GLY A 10 -9.99 -1.33 7.72
C GLY A 10 -10.61 -2.25 8.78
N PRO A 11 -11.95 -2.34 8.80
CA PRO A 11 -12.72 -2.90 9.92
C PRO A 11 -12.56 -4.42 10.12
N LYS A 12 -11.85 -5.11 9.23
CA LYS A 12 -11.57 -6.56 9.34
C LYS A 12 -10.15 -6.85 9.81
N LEU A 13 -9.17 -6.23 9.18
CA LEU A 13 -7.75 -6.47 9.49
C LEU A 13 -7.31 -5.73 10.75
N ASP A 14 -7.80 -4.51 11.00
CA ASP A 14 -7.40 -3.76 12.19
C ASP A 14 -7.83 -4.47 13.49
N PRO A 15 -9.09 -4.96 13.64
CA PRO A 15 -9.45 -5.75 14.82
C PRO A 15 -8.66 -7.05 14.95
N PHE A 16 -8.36 -7.73 13.83
CA PHE A 16 -7.53 -8.92 13.84
C PHE A 16 -6.13 -8.63 14.39
N ILE A 17 -5.45 -7.61 13.87
CA ILE A 17 -4.12 -7.17 14.34
C ILE A 17 -4.15 -6.80 15.83
N ASN A 18 -5.22 -6.14 16.27
CA ASN A 18 -5.42 -5.76 17.66
C ASN A 18 -5.74 -6.96 18.56
N SER A 19 -6.30 -8.04 18.01
CA SER A 19 -6.61 -9.28 18.73
C SER A 19 -5.43 -10.24 18.88
N LEU A 20 -4.31 -9.98 18.19
CA LEU A 20 -3.11 -10.80 18.32
C LEU A 20 -2.57 -10.76 19.76
N GLU A 21 -1.97 -11.87 20.18
CA GLU A 21 -1.43 -12.06 21.53
C GLU A 21 -0.47 -10.93 21.90
N SER A 22 -0.40 -10.59 23.20
CA SER A 22 0.38 -9.45 23.69
C SER A 22 1.89 -9.59 23.47
N ASP A 23 2.38 -10.82 23.34
CA ASP A 23 3.76 -11.17 23.03
C ASP A 23 4.03 -11.24 21.52
N THR A 24 3.00 -11.11 20.67
CA THR A 24 3.18 -10.98 19.23
C THR A 24 3.95 -9.69 18.94
N GLN A 25 5.17 -9.84 18.42
CA GLN A 25 6.02 -8.71 18.07
C GLN A 25 5.37 -7.88 16.95
N LYS A 26 5.02 -6.62 17.25
CA LYS A 26 4.42 -5.66 16.32
C LYS A 26 5.31 -4.42 16.26
N GLN A 27 5.63 -3.96 15.05
CA GLN A 27 6.45 -2.76 14.85
C GLN A 27 5.88 -1.89 13.74
N GLU A 28 5.77 -0.60 14.02
CA GLU A 28 5.51 0.41 13.00
C GLU A 28 6.81 1.03 12.50
N VAL A 29 6.91 1.22 11.19
CA VAL A 29 8.04 1.89 10.52
C VAL A 29 7.54 3.02 9.63
N SER A 30 8.42 3.95 9.29
CA SER A 30 8.06 5.15 8.54
C SER A 30 8.08 4.97 7.01
N SER A 31 8.66 3.88 6.50
CA SER A 31 8.79 3.67 5.05
C SER A 31 8.77 2.19 4.67
N MET A 32 8.38 1.92 3.43
CA MET A 32 8.37 0.56 2.86
C MET A 32 9.79 -0.03 2.75
N ASN A 33 10.79 0.81 2.47
CA ASN A 33 12.18 0.35 2.44
C ASN A 33 12.65 -0.17 3.79
N GLN A 34 12.33 0.54 4.88
CA GLN A 34 12.66 0.07 6.23
C GLN A 34 11.92 -1.23 6.55
N LEU A 35 10.67 -1.35 6.10
CA LEU A 35 9.87 -2.56 6.26
C LEU A 35 10.55 -3.75 5.56
N PHE A 36 10.93 -3.62 4.29
CA PHE A 36 11.58 -4.69 3.53
C PHE A 36 12.96 -5.04 4.08
N GLN A 37 13.77 -4.06 4.50
CA GLN A 37 15.05 -4.32 5.16
C GLN A 37 14.87 -5.17 6.42
N LEU A 38 13.91 -4.83 7.27
CA LEU A 38 13.66 -5.56 8.51
C LEU A 38 13.21 -7.00 8.29
N VAL A 39 12.41 -7.24 7.25
CA VAL A 39 12.03 -8.60 6.84
C VAL A 39 13.22 -9.31 6.20
N GLY A 40 14.00 -8.60 5.39
CA GLY A 40 15.17 -9.12 4.68
C GLY A 40 16.28 -9.62 5.59
N ILE A 41 16.51 -8.95 6.73
CA ILE A 41 17.46 -9.38 7.75
C ILE A 41 16.85 -10.38 8.76
N GLY A 42 15.61 -10.85 8.53
CA GLY A 42 14.95 -11.84 9.37
C GLY A 42 14.51 -11.34 10.74
N ARG A 43 14.34 -10.01 10.93
CA ARG A 43 13.79 -9.47 12.19
C ARG A 43 12.27 -9.57 12.31
N PHE A 44 11.59 -9.70 11.17
CA PHE A 44 10.14 -9.90 11.11
C PHE A 44 9.79 -10.84 9.97
N ASP A 45 8.82 -11.72 10.19
CA ASP A 45 8.42 -12.72 9.19
C ASP A 45 7.27 -12.26 8.28
N TYR A 46 6.49 -11.26 8.73
CA TYR A 46 5.25 -10.84 8.09
C TYR A 46 5.11 -9.33 8.02
N PHE A 47 4.51 -8.85 6.93
CA PHE A 47 4.08 -7.47 6.74
C PHE A 47 2.76 -7.39 5.98
N PHE A 48 2.13 -6.22 6.02
CA PHE A 48 0.93 -5.92 5.24
C PHE A 48 1.25 -4.94 4.11
N SER A 49 0.67 -5.19 2.94
CA SER A 49 0.76 -4.30 1.78
C SER A 49 -0.52 -4.36 0.94
N ILE A 50 -0.67 -3.39 0.04
CA ILE A 50 -1.71 -3.41 -1.00
C ILE A 50 -1.23 -4.36 -2.09
N ARG A 51 -2.01 -5.42 -2.35
CA ARG A 51 -1.64 -6.52 -3.26
C ARG A 51 -1.22 -6.01 -4.64
N GLU A 52 -1.98 -5.06 -5.18
CA GLU A 52 -1.79 -4.52 -6.53
C GLU A 52 -0.51 -3.68 -6.66
N ALA A 53 -0.06 -3.05 -5.56
CA ALA A 53 1.15 -2.23 -5.55
C ALA A 53 2.42 -3.05 -5.23
N LEU A 54 2.27 -4.28 -4.72
CA LEU A 54 3.40 -5.05 -4.21
C LEU A 54 4.46 -5.35 -5.29
N PRO A 55 4.14 -5.77 -6.53
CA PRO A 55 5.16 -6.07 -7.54
C PRO A 55 6.07 -4.89 -7.86
N GLU A 56 5.49 -3.69 -8.06
CA GLU A 56 6.25 -2.46 -8.34
C GLU A 56 7.13 -2.07 -7.15
N LEU A 57 6.60 -2.19 -5.93
CA LEU A 57 7.36 -1.90 -4.71
C LEU A 57 8.55 -2.85 -4.53
N LEU A 58 8.38 -4.13 -4.89
CA LEU A 58 9.45 -5.12 -4.83
C LEU A 58 10.54 -4.84 -5.86
N LEU A 59 10.15 -4.54 -7.10
CA LEU A 59 11.09 -4.18 -8.16
C LEU A 59 11.92 -2.96 -7.76
N LYS A 60 11.25 -1.90 -7.29
CA LYS A 60 11.91 -0.69 -6.82
C LYS A 60 12.85 -0.96 -5.64
N HIS A 61 12.44 -1.83 -4.71
CA HIS A 61 13.29 -2.21 -3.59
C HIS A 61 14.53 -2.99 -4.03
N GLU A 62 14.39 -3.90 -5.00
CA GLU A 62 15.50 -4.66 -5.58
C GLU A 62 16.50 -3.74 -6.31
N GLU A 63 16.02 -2.72 -7.02
CA GLU A 63 16.87 -1.70 -7.64
C GLU A 63 17.64 -0.86 -6.62
N GLU A 64 16.98 -0.45 -5.53
CA GLU A 64 17.58 0.38 -4.48
C GLU A 64 18.49 -0.41 -3.53
N PHE A 65 18.18 -1.69 -3.29
CA PHE A 65 18.89 -2.58 -2.35
C PHE A 65 19.06 -4.01 -2.92
N PRO A 66 19.98 -4.19 -3.87
CA PRO A 66 20.17 -5.47 -4.57
C PRO A 66 20.52 -6.65 -3.64
N GLU A 67 21.10 -6.38 -2.47
CA GLU A 67 21.40 -7.39 -1.45
C GLU A 67 20.15 -8.11 -0.91
N TYR A 68 18.98 -7.50 -1.09
CA TYR A 68 17.68 -8.07 -0.73
C TYR A 68 16.88 -8.57 -1.95
N GLY A 69 17.43 -8.52 -3.17
CA GLY A 69 16.75 -8.97 -4.40
C GLY A 69 16.37 -10.46 -4.41
N ALA A 70 17.05 -11.27 -3.60
CA ALA A 70 16.71 -12.68 -3.44
C ALA A 70 15.48 -12.93 -2.54
N LEU A 71 14.94 -11.89 -1.88
CA LEU A 71 13.77 -12.05 -1.01
C LEU A 71 12.54 -12.37 -1.84
N LYS A 72 11.95 -13.53 -1.54
CA LYS A 72 10.69 -13.97 -2.14
C LYS A 72 9.59 -13.87 -1.10
N PHE A 73 8.53 -13.17 -1.46
CA PHE A 73 7.35 -13.03 -0.63
C PHE A 73 6.22 -13.89 -1.17
N ARG A 74 5.43 -14.45 -0.26
CA ARG A 74 4.23 -15.22 -0.59
C ARG A 74 3.05 -14.56 0.09
N GLU A 75 1.97 -14.35 -0.66
CA GLU A 75 0.70 -13.98 -0.07
C GLU A 75 0.18 -15.13 0.80
N VAL A 76 -0.02 -14.85 2.09
CA VAL A 76 -0.59 -15.80 3.05
C VAL A 76 -2.08 -15.53 3.26
N TYR A 77 -2.49 -14.27 3.19
CA TYR A 77 -3.86 -13.84 3.40
C TYR A 77 -4.12 -12.50 2.70
N SER A 78 -5.28 -12.35 2.10
CA SER A 78 -5.75 -11.08 1.53
C SER A 78 -7.22 -10.84 1.84
N VAL A 79 -7.56 -9.57 2.04
CA VAL A 79 -8.94 -9.10 2.24
C VAL A 79 -9.19 -8.00 1.23
N LYS A 80 -10.32 -8.08 0.52
CA LYS A 80 -10.73 -6.98 -0.34
C LYS A 80 -11.05 -5.76 0.53
N ARG A 81 -10.46 -4.62 0.17
CA ARG A 81 -10.74 -3.35 0.85
C ARG A 81 -12.24 -3.03 0.72
N GLU A 82 -12.90 -2.83 1.86
CA GLU A 82 -14.33 -2.46 1.90
C GLU A 82 -14.53 -0.95 1.86
N THR A 83 -13.54 -0.19 2.34
CA THR A 83 -13.60 1.27 2.42
C THR A 83 -13.04 1.92 1.15
N PRO A 84 -13.78 2.81 0.49
CA PRO A 84 -13.25 3.60 -0.63
C PRO A 84 -11.98 4.38 -0.27
N VAL A 85 -11.20 4.74 -1.29
CA VAL A 85 -10.10 5.70 -1.13
C VAL A 85 -10.70 7.10 -1.22
N PHE A 86 -10.28 7.99 -0.34
CA PHE A 86 -10.74 9.38 -0.29
C PHE A 86 -9.59 10.35 -0.52
N ILE A 87 -9.87 11.46 -1.20
CA ILE A 87 -8.99 12.63 -1.19
C ILE A 87 -9.36 13.44 0.06
N ALA A 88 -8.40 13.58 0.97
CA ALA A 88 -8.59 14.35 2.19
C ALA A 88 -8.04 15.77 2.03
N PHE A 89 -8.79 16.74 2.54
CA PHE A 89 -8.34 18.13 2.65
C PHE A 89 -8.16 18.48 4.13
N GLY A 90 -7.12 19.26 4.43
CA GLY A 90 -6.86 19.72 5.79
C GLY A 90 -8.05 20.50 6.34
N LYS A 91 -8.44 20.19 7.59
CA LYS A 91 -9.47 20.95 8.31
C LYS A 91 -9.02 22.41 8.47
N ASP A 92 -9.98 23.33 8.45
CA ASP A 92 -9.76 24.77 8.63
C ASP A 92 -8.81 25.39 7.57
N THR A 93 -8.75 24.77 6.39
CA THR A 93 -8.06 25.31 5.22
C THR A 93 -9.07 25.62 4.11
N GLU A 94 -8.75 26.60 3.27
CA GLU A 94 -9.56 26.91 2.08
C GLU A 94 -9.41 25.85 0.96
N ASN A 95 -8.59 24.81 1.17
CA ASN A 95 -8.22 23.87 0.12
C ASN A 95 -9.41 23.10 -0.43
N TYR A 96 -10.37 22.72 0.43
CA TYR A 96 -11.58 22.03 -0.04
C TYR A 96 -12.34 22.91 -1.05
N SER A 97 -12.70 24.14 -0.66
CA SER A 97 -13.43 25.08 -1.52
C SER A 97 -12.66 25.44 -2.78
N ARG A 98 -11.32 25.47 -2.73
CA ARG A 98 -10.47 25.84 -3.87
C ARG A 98 -10.24 24.70 -4.85
N PHE A 99 -10.22 23.45 -4.40
CA PHE A 99 -9.71 22.34 -5.20
C PHE A 99 -10.66 21.14 -5.33
N ALA A 100 -11.69 21.00 -4.49
CA ALA A 100 -12.56 19.82 -4.51
C ALA A 100 -13.23 19.60 -5.88
N GLU A 101 -13.81 20.66 -6.47
CA GLU A 101 -14.45 20.57 -7.79
C GLU A 101 -13.44 20.25 -8.91
N LYS A 102 -12.24 20.83 -8.85
CA LYS A 102 -11.18 20.57 -9.84
C LYS A 102 -10.71 19.12 -9.78
N TRP A 103 -10.56 18.59 -8.57
CA TRP A 103 -10.22 17.18 -8.35
C TRP A 103 -11.33 16.26 -8.84
N ALA A 104 -12.59 16.56 -8.50
CA ALA A 104 -13.74 15.78 -8.96
C ALA A 104 -13.80 15.76 -10.50
N HIS A 105 -13.72 16.92 -11.15
CA HIS A 105 -13.74 17.02 -12.61
C HIS A 105 -12.57 16.28 -13.26
N THR A 106 -11.37 16.36 -12.68
CA THR A 106 -10.19 15.66 -13.19
C THR A 106 -10.37 14.14 -13.12
N LEU A 107 -10.93 13.62 -12.02
CA LEU A 107 -11.25 12.20 -11.89
C LEU A 107 -12.32 11.77 -12.89
N GLU A 108 -13.37 12.57 -13.06
CA GLU A 108 -14.42 12.30 -14.06
C GLU A 108 -13.86 12.24 -15.49
N GLU A 109 -13.05 13.22 -15.88
CA GLU A 109 -12.41 13.25 -17.21
C GLU A 109 -11.44 12.08 -17.41
N PHE A 110 -10.66 11.74 -16.39
CA PHE A 110 -9.78 10.58 -16.42
C PHE A 110 -10.54 9.29 -16.72
N TYR A 111 -11.67 9.05 -16.04
CA TYR A 111 -12.50 7.86 -16.25
C TYR A 111 -13.36 7.91 -17.52
N ARG A 112 -13.53 9.07 -18.16
CA ARG A 112 -14.12 9.18 -19.51
C ARG A 112 -13.15 8.77 -20.60
N GLN A 113 -11.86 9.04 -20.41
CA GLN A 113 -10.83 8.83 -21.42
C GLN A 113 -10.27 7.40 -21.42
N GLN A 114 -10.36 6.71 -20.29
CA GLN A 114 -9.88 5.34 -20.15
C GLN A 114 -10.64 4.61 -19.04
N THR A 115 -10.78 3.30 -19.21
CA THR A 115 -11.33 2.42 -18.17
C THR A 115 -10.37 2.30 -16.99
N LEU A 116 -10.90 1.96 -15.82
CA LEU A 116 -10.07 1.67 -14.64
C LEU A 116 -9.03 0.57 -14.93
N ASP A 117 -9.40 -0.43 -15.73
CA ASP A 117 -8.51 -1.53 -16.08
C ASP A 117 -7.35 -1.10 -16.99
N GLU A 118 -7.58 -0.18 -17.94
CA GLU A 118 -6.53 0.41 -18.78
C GLU A 118 -5.59 1.29 -17.95
N ALA A 119 -6.15 2.09 -17.04
CA ALA A 119 -5.38 2.88 -16.10
C ALA A 119 -4.50 1.99 -15.21
N LEU A 120 -5.08 0.95 -14.60
CA LEU A 120 -4.36 0.01 -13.77
C LEU A 120 -3.30 -0.74 -14.55
N LYS A 121 -3.55 -1.16 -15.79
CA LYS A 121 -2.51 -1.79 -16.63
C LYS A 121 -1.30 -0.88 -16.85
N LYS A 122 -1.48 0.43 -16.98
CA LYS A 122 -0.35 1.36 -17.15
C LYS A 122 0.56 1.43 -15.91
N TYR A 123 0.00 1.21 -14.72
CA TYR A 123 0.74 1.31 -13.45
C TYR A 123 1.16 -0.07 -12.89
N VAL A 124 0.35 -1.11 -13.11
CA VAL A 124 0.59 -2.49 -12.64
C VAL A 124 1.27 -3.34 -13.73
N GLY A 125 1.13 -2.97 -15.00
CA GLY A 125 1.61 -3.70 -16.17
C GLY A 125 2.66 -2.91 -16.94
N SER A 126 3.85 -2.76 -16.35
CA SER A 126 5.07 -2.98 -17.13
C SER A 126 5.49 -4.42 -16.85
N GLU A 127 5.64 -5.20 -17.93
CA GLU A 127 5.67 -6.66 -17.94
C GLU A 127 6.70 -7.28 -16.99
N GLY A 128 6.23 -8.21 -16.15
CA GLY A 128 7.07 -9.12 -15.38
C GLY A 128 6.28 -10.38 -15.06
N ASN A 129 6.46 -11.43 -15.87
CA ASN A 129 6.05 -12.79 -15.50
C ASN A 129 6.63 -13.13 -14.12
N LEU A 130 5.76 -13.52 -13.18
CA LEU A 130 6.13 -14.31 -12.00
C LEU A 130 5.12 -15.45 -11.84
#